data_AF-A0A7S3KWB1-F1
#
_entry.id   AF-A0A7S3KWB1-F1
#
_cell.length_a   1.000
_cell.length_b   1.000
_cell.length_c   1.000
_cell.angle_alpha   90.00
_cell.angle_beta   90.00
_cell.angle_gamma   90.00
#
_symmetry.space_group_name_H-M   'P 1'
#
loop_
_entity.id
_entity.type
_entity.pdbx_description
1 polymer ?
#
loop_
_entity_poly.entity_id
_entity_poly.type
_entity_poly.pdbx_seq_one_letter_code
_entity_poly.pdbx_strand_id
1 'polypeptide(L)'
;DKIQRKQKVKEVKKASTRLEEETKEKEAQLEQLKKMMNLERQRKEEMKVTKDGSRWRTGNKTTKIKGYGKAVLDQHKKELHRAKKRILKNNAAGTLNAQEERRGSKPPTAQSNSKPPTAQSRSKPQEETVPDGEFPEVEEFLESVKLKKYVKKFVDNGFEDLETILELNEEYLETIGIPLGHKLKIMKRIKDINSQKQTDFNISNTQVEEQC
;
A
#
# COMPACT_ATOMS: atom_id res chain seq x y z
N ASP A 1 -67.39 23.48 -3.76
CA ASP A 1 -66.25 22.77 -3.11
C ASP A 1 -66.52 21.47 -2.36
N LYS A 2 -67.64 21.29 -1.62
CA LYS A 2 -67.84 20.08 -0.77
C LYS A 2 -67.65 18.73 -1.50
N ILE A 3 -67.94 18.66 -2.80
CA ILE A 3 -67.73 17.47 -3.65
C ILE A 3 -66.23 17.28 -3.97
N GLN A 4 -65.55 18.32 -4.48
CA GLN A 4 -64.11 18.32 -4.78
C GLN A 4 -63.26 17.92 -3.57
N ARG A 5 -63.59 18.42 -2.37
CA ARG A 5 -62.91 18.03 -1.12
C ARG A 5 -63.10 16.54 -0.79
N LYS A 6 -64.28 15.96 -1.05
CA LYS A 6 -64.53 14.51 -0.90
C LYS A 6 -63.75 13.68 -1.92
N GLN A 7 -63.59 14.16 -3.16
CA GLN A 7 -62.77 13.49 -4.19
C GLN A 7 -61.28 13.51 -3.81
N LYS A 8 -60.73 14.68 -3.47
CA LYS A 8 -59.30 14.80 -3.05
C LYS A 8 -58.97 13.92 -1.84
N VAL A 9 -59.86 13.81 -0.86
CA VAL A 9 -59.69 12.90 0.30
C VAL A 9 -59.73 11.42 -0.10
N LYS A 10 -60.49 11.02 -1.13
CA LYS A 10 -60.47 9.64 -1.65
C LYS A 10 -59.13 9.32 -2.32
N GLU A 11 -58.61 10.20 -3.17
CA GLU A 11 -57.33 9.96 -3.86
C GLU A 11 -56.14 9.93 -2.90
N VAL A 12 -56.09 10.85 -1.91
CA VAL A 12 -55.05 10.81 -0.86
C VAL A 12 -55.08 9.49 -0.08
N LYS A 13 -56.27 8.94 0.22
CA LYS A 13 -56.38 7.63 0.87
C LYS A 13 -55.86 6.48 0.01
N LYS A 14 -56.21 6.44 -1.29
CA LYS A 14 -55.67 5.43 -2.23
C LYS A 14 -54.15 5.49 -2.36
N ALA A 15 -53.60 6.72 -2.43
CA ALA A 15 -52.16 6.93 -2.52
C ALA A 15 -51.46 6.45 -1.23
N SER A 16 -52.06 6.73 -0.07
CA SER A 16 -51.55 6.26 1.23
C SER A 16 -51.53 4.74 1.33
N THR A 17 -52.62 4.04 0.97
CA THR A 17 -52.67 2.56 1.05
C THR A 17 -51.70 1.92 0.08
N ARG A 18 -51.55 2.47 -1.13
CA ARG A 18 -50.59 1.97 -2.12
C ARG A 18 -49.14 2.12 -1.64
N LEU A 19 -48.78 3.26 -1.05
CA LEU A 19 -47.45 3.48 -0.49
C LEU A 19 -47.17 2.53 0.69
N GLU A 20 -48.18 2.25 1.52
CA GLU A 20 -48.10 1.29 2.63
C GLU A 20 -47.92 -0.16 2.13
N GLU A 21 -48.60 -0.55 1.04
CA GLU A 21 -48.41 -1.84 0.37
C GLU A 21 -46.99 -1.95 -0.23
N GLU A 22 -46.51 -0.91 -0.93
CA GLU A 22 -45.17 -0.88 -1.53
C GLU A 22 -44.06 -0.95 -0.46
N THR A 23 -44.20 -0.28 0.70
CA THR A 23 -43.21 -0.40 1.78
C THR A 23 -43.23 -1.78 2.43
N LYS A 24 -44.41 -2.37 2.63
CA LYS A 24 -44.57 -3.72 3.20
C LYS A 24 -43.99 -4.82 2.29
N GLU A 25 -44.10 -4.68 0.97
CA GLU A 25 -43.43 -5.59 0.03
C GLU A 25 -41.90 -5.50 0.15
N LYS A 26 -41.35 -4.28 0.29
CA LYS A 26 -39.90 -4.08 0.46
C LYS A 26 -39.39 -4.62 1.80
N GLU A 27 -40.16 -4.46 2.88
CA GLU A 27 -39.83 -5.07 4.17
C GLU A 27 -39.82 -6.61 4.08
N ALA A 28 -40.82 -7.22 3.43
CA ALA A 28 -40.86 -8.67 3.21
C ALA A 28 -39.68 -9.17 2.35
N GLN A 29 -39.27 -8.42 1.33
CA GLN A 29 -38.07 -8.72 0.52
C GLN A 29 -36.78 -8.68 1.37
N LEU A 30 -36.66 -7.69 2.27
CA LEU A 30 -35.54 -7.60 3.21
C LEU A 30 -35.54 -8.71 4.25
N GLU A 31 -36.71 -9.12 4.76
CA GLU A 31 -36.83 -10.26 5.68
C GLU A 31 -36.45 -11.58 5.00
N GLN A 32 -36.92 -11.82 3.77
CA GLN A 32 -36.52 -12.99 2.97
C GLN A 32 -35.00 -13.02 2.74
N LEU A 33 -34.39 -11.89 2.38
CA LEU A 33 -32.93 -11.79 2.20
C LEU A 33 -32.17 -12.05 3.51
N LYS A 34 -32.64 -11.49 4.63
CA LYS A 34 -32.08 -11.72 5.98
C LYS A 34 -32.21 -13.18 6.40
N LYS A 35 -33.33 -13.84 6.07
CA LYS A 35 -33.56 -15.28 6.31
C LYS A 35 -32.62 -16.15 5.48
N MET A 36 -32.46 -15.85 4.19
CA MET A 36 -31.49 -16.54 3.33
C MET A 36 -30.04 -16.35 3.82
N MET A 37 -29.66 -15.13 4.22
CA MET A 37 -28.32 -14.84 4.74
C MET A 37 -28.04 -15.62 6.04
N ASN A 38 -29.02 -15.72 6.95
CA ASN A 38 -28.88 -16.48 8.19
C ASN A 38 -28.84 -17.99 7.94
N LEU A 39 -29.63 -18.51 7.00
CA LEU A 39 -29.61 -19.93 6.62
C LEU A 39 -28.28 -20.33 5.98
N GLU A 40 -27.79 -19.52 5.03
CA GLU A 40 -26.49 -19.71 4.39
C GLU A 40 -25.32 -19.52 5.37
N ARG A 41 -25.49 -18.70 6.42
CA ARG A 41 -24.56 -18.60 7.55
C ARG A 41 -24.53 -19.88 8.39
N GLN A 42 -25.69 -20.40 8.79
CA GLN A 42 -25.80 -21.65 9.56
C GLN A 42 -25.20 -22.83 8.79
N ARG A 43 -25.56 -22.99 7.51
CA ARG A 43 -24.95 -23.95 6.58
C ARG A 43 -23.42 -23.81 6.51
N LYS A 44 -22.92 -22.57 6.45
CA LYS A 44 -21.47 -22.26 6.50
C LYS A 44 -20.85 -22.40 7.88
N GLU A 45 -21.61 -22.59 8.96
CA GLU A 45 -21.10 -22.85 10.31
C GLU A 45 -21.10 -24.36 10.58
N GLU A 46 -22.09 -25.10 10.10
CA GLU A 46 -22.11 -26.57 10.00
C GLU A 46 -20.95 -27.10 9.15
N MET A 47 -20.74 -26.55 7.94
CA MET A 47 -19.64 -26.95 7.05
C MET A 47 -18.23 -26.60 7.57
N LYS A 48 -18.08 -25.78 8.62
CA LYS A 48 -16.77 -25.40 9.17
C LYS A 48 -16.14 -26.44 10.10
N VAL A 49 -16.85 -27.53 10.42
CA VAL A 49 -16.35 -28.57 11.33
C VAL A 49 -15.18 -29.36 10.70
N THR A 50 -15.02 -29.37 9.38
CA THR A 50 -13.96 -30.10 8.68
C THR A 50 -12.87 -29.20 8.10
N LYS A 51 -11.71 -29.16 8.78
CA LYS A 51 -10.38 -28.61 8.38
C LYS A 51 -10.27 -27.11 8.06
N ASP A 52 -9.35 -26.47 8.79
CA ASP A 52 -8.54 -25.30 8.39
C ASP A 52 -9.29 -24.15 7.68
N GLY A 53 -10.40 -23.72 8.27
CA GLY A 53 -11.18 -22.58 7.78
C GLY A 53 -10.34 -21.31 7.58
N SER A 54 -10.41 -20.72 6.39
CA SER A 54 -9.64 -19.54 5.98
C SER A 54 -9.87 -18.35 6.91
N ARG A 55 -8.94 -18.13 7.85
CA ARG A 55 -8.93 -16.97 8.74
C ARG A 55 -8.53 -15.72 7.95
N TRP A 56 -9.51 -15.11 7.29
CA TRP A 56 -9.46 -13.70 6.89
C TRP A 56 -9.30 -12.84 8.15
N ARG A 57 -8.05 -12.67 8.59
CA ARG A 57 -7.68 -11.85 9.74
C ARG A 57 -7.84 -10.40 9.33
N THR A 58 -8.96 -9.79 9.72
CA THR A 58 -9.09 -8.34 9.73
C THR A 58 -7.89 -7.74 10.48
N GLY A 59 -7.20 -6.81 9.82
CA GLY A 59 -5.87 -6.34 10.21
C GLY A 59 -5.86 -5.40 11.41
N ASN A 60 -6.39 -5.83 12.55
CA ASN A 60 -6.31 -5.05 13.78
C ASN A 60 -4.86 -5.02 14.30
N LYS A 61 -4.43 -3.80 14.65
CA LYS A 61 -3.03 -3.45 14.90
C LYS A 61 -2.54 -4.08 16.21
N THR A 62 -1.21 -4.18 16.35
CA THR A 62 -0.52 -4.49 17.62
C THR A 62 -0.65 -5.94 18.13
N THR A 63 -0.12 -6.91 17.36
CA THR A 63 0.42 -8.14 17.97
C THR A 63 1.94 -8.18 17.85
N LYS A 64 2.64 -8.06 18.98
CA LYS A 64 4.11 -8.14 19.06
C LYS A 64 4.53 -9.55 18.64
N ILE A 65 5.39 -9.68 17.62
CA ILE A 65 5.71 -10.97 16.96
C ILE A 65 6.32 -11.95 17.97
N LYS A 66 5.47 -12.83 18.52
CA LYS A 66 5.78 -13.65 19.70
C LYS A 66 6.71 -14.79 19.33
N GLY A 67 8.00 -14.62 19.65
CA GLY A 67 9.05 -15.61 19.41
C GLY A 67 10.25 -15.07 18.63
N TYR A 68 10.07 -14.05 17.78
CA TYR A 68 11.14 -13.58 16.87
C TYR A 68 12.37 -13.07 17.63
N GLY A 69 12.16 -12.24 18.66
CA GLY A 69 13.26 -11.77 19.53
C GLY A 69 13.97 -12.89 20.30
N LYS A 70 13.28 -13.99 20.65
CA LYS A 70 13.91 -15.16 21.27
C LYS A 70 14.76 -15.93 20.26
N ALA A 71 14.26 -16.13 19.05
CA ALA A 71 14.97 -16.82 17.98
C ALA A 71 16.30 -16.12 17.62
N VAL A 72 16.30 -14.79 17.50
CA VAL A 72 17.51 -13.99 17.24
C VAL A 72 18.53 -14.12 18.38
N LEU A 73 18.10 -14.02 19.63
CA LEU A 73 18.99 -14.17 20.79
C LEU A 73 19.58 -15.58 20.92
N ASP A 74 18.78 -16.63 20.68
CA ASP A 74 19.25 -18.01 20.72
C ASP A 74 20.20 -18.34 19.55
N GLN A 75 19.94 -17.78 18.36
CA GLN A 75 20.83 -17.88 17.20
C GLN A 75 22.19 -17.23 17.49
N HIS A 76 22.21 -15.99 18.02
CA HIS A 76 23.44 -15.29 18.35
C HIS A 76 24.25 -16.01 19.45
N LYS A 77 23.59 -16.53 20.49
CA LYS A 77 24.25 -17.40 21.51
C LYS A 77 24.87 -18.66 20.88
N LYS A 78 24.17 -19.32 19.96
CA LYS A 78 24.65 -20.50 19.24
C LYS A 78 25.84 -20.18 18.32
N GLU A 79 25.87 -18.99 17.75
CA GLU A 79 26.97 -18.48 16.92
C GLU A 79 28.20 -18.14 17.76
N LEU A 80 28.05 -17.40 18.88
CA LEU A 80 29.13 -17.15 19.85
C LEU A 80 29.73 -18.46 20.38
N HIS A 81 28.90 -19.47 20.68
CA HIS A 81 29.39 -20.78 21.12
C HIS A 81 30.16 -21.52 20.00
N ARG A 82 29.73 -21.38 18.74
CA ARG A 82 30.47 -21.93 17.59
C ARG A 82 31.80 -21.21 17.39
N ALA A 83 31.84 -19.89 17.49
CA ALA A 83 33.05 -19.08 17.39
C ALA A 83 34.07 -19.45 18.50
N LYS A 84 33.63 -19.49 19.76
CA LYS A 84 34.47 -19.92 20.90
C LYS A 84 35.02 -21.34 20.71
N LYS A 85 34.22 -22.28 20.20
CA LYS A 85 34.68 -23.65 19.91
C LYS A 85 35.67 -23.73 18.74
N ARG A 86 35.62 -22.82 17.76
CA ARG A 86 36.65 -22.70 16.71
C ARG A 86 37.96 -22.16 17.27
N ILE A 87 37.93 -21.09 18.05
CA ILE A 87 39.12 -20.51 18.70
C ILE A 87 39.81 -21.56 19.58
N LEU A 88 39.06 -22.26 20.44
CA LEU A 88 39.63 -23.27 21.33
C LEU A 88 40.22 -24.47 20.56
N LYS A 89 39.63 -24.87 19.43
CA LYS A 89 40.19 -25.93 18.56
C LYS A 89 41.47 -25.50 17.86
N ASN A 90 41.57 -24.25 17.41
CA ASN A 90 42.77 -23.72 16.76
C ASN A 90 43.94 -23.64 17.77
N ASN A 91 43.69 -23.16 18.99
CA ASN A 91 44.71 -23.09 20.04
C ASN A 91 45.20 -24.48 20.49
N ALA A 92 44.36 -25.51 20.40
CA ALA A 92 44.71 -26.90 20.72
C ALA A 92 45.46 -27.63 19.58
N ALA A 93 45.64 -27.00 18.42
CA ALA A 93 46.39 -27.53 17.26
C ALA A 93 47.63 -26.66 16.94
N GLY A 94 48.11 -25.90 17.93
CA GLY A 94 49.14 -24.88 17.79
C GLY A 94 50.59 -25.34 18.02
N THR A 95 50.92 -26.60 17.81
CA THR A 95 52.29 -27.13 17.89
C THR A 95 52.57 -28.12 16.76
N LEU A 96 53.73 -27.96 16.10
CA LEU A 96 54.19 -28.70 14.91
C LEU A 96 53.33 -28.39 13.64
N ASN A 97 53.87 -27.97 12.49
CA ASN A 97 55.23 -28.13 11.94
C ASN A 97 55.67 -26.92 11.08
N ALA A 98 56.99 -26.77 10.90
CA ALA A 98 57.56 -26.08 9.73
C ALA A 98 57.63 -27.07 8.53
N GLN A 99 57.84 -26.56 7.31
CA GLN A 99 58.34 -27.24 6.07
C GLN A 99 58.09 -28.77 5.88
N GLU A 100 57.62 -29.28 4.74
CA GLU A 100 58.14 -28.98 3.39
C GLU A 100 57.18 -29.42 2.26
N GLU A 101 57.67 -29.48 1.03
CA GLU A 101 56.96 -29.51 -0.25
C GLU A 101 56.35 -30.86 -0.75
N ARG A 102 55.52 -30.70 -1.81
CA ARG A 102 55.33 -31.54 -3.03
C ARG A 102 54.16 -32.54 -3.13
N ARG A 103 53.80 -32.70 -4.41
CA ARG A 103 52.98 -33.73 -5.09
C ARG A 103 51.46 -33.59 -4.90
N GLY A 104 50.76 -33.54 -6.03
CA GLY A 104 49.30 -33.55 -6.10
C GLY A 104 48.81 -34.46 -7.22
N SER A 105 47.49 -34.65 -7.29
CA SER A 105 46.79 -35.45 -8.31
C SER A 105 45.40 -34.88 -8.61
N LYS A 106 44.73 -35.39 -9.65
CA LYS A 106 43.60 -34.74 -10.35
C LYS A 106 42.20 -35.34 -10.01
N PRO A 107 41.08 -34.67 -10.40
CA PRO A 107 39.72 -35.01 -9.98
C PRO A 107 38.91 -35.85 -11.01
N PRO A 108 37.69 -36.26 -10.62
CA PRO A 108 36.49 -36.18 -11.48
C PRO A 108 35.38 -35.34 -10.78
N THR A 109 34.46 -34.56 -11.38
CA THR A 109 33.73 -34.60 -12.68
C THR A 109 32.65 -35.69 -12.70
N ALA A 110 31.34 -35.46 -12.88
CA ALA A 110 30.47 -34.26 -12.89
C ALA A 110 29.06 -34.70 -12.35
N GLN A 111 27.92 -34.00 -12.42
CA GLN A 111 27.46 -32.77 -13.10
C GLN A 111 26.42 -32.06 -12.14
N SER A 112 25.27 -31.43 -12.43
CA SER A 112 24.44 -31.21 -13.63
C SER A 112 23.63 -29.89 -13.57
N ASN A 113 22.61 -29.75 -14.43
CA ASN A 113 21.70 -28.62 -14.67
C ASN A 113 20.84 -28.18 -13.44
N SER A 114 20.38 -26.93 -13.30
CA SER A 114 20.06 -25.91 -14.33
C SER A 114 20.34 -24.44 -13.94
N LYS A 115 20.31 -23.55 -14.95
CA LYS A 115 20.12 -22.07 -14.83
C LYS A 115 18.63 -21.75 -14.54
N PRO A 116 18.17 -20.49 -14.29
CA PRO A 116 18.84 -19.17 -14.23
C PRO A 116 18.57 -18.46 -12.85
N PRO A 117 18.74 -17.13 -12.65
CA PRO A 117 19.35 -16.11 -13.51
C PRO A 117 20.54 -15.34 -12.90
N THR A 118 21.43 -14.94 -13.81
CA THR A 118 21.96 -13.58 -13.94
C THR A 118 22.04 -12.74 -12.66
N ALA A 119 23.18 -12.78 -11.99
CA ALA A 119 23.63 -11.70 -11.12
C ALA A 119 23.94 -10.46 -11.99
N GLN A 120 22.89 -9.76 -12.42
CA GLN A 120 23.01 -8.48 -13.09
C GLN A 120 23.71 -7.53 -12.12
N SER A 121 24.78 -6.88 -12.56
CA SER A 121 25.52 -5.90 -11.78
C SER A 121 24.55 -4.84 -11.27
N ARG A 122 24.14 -4.95 -10.00
CA ARG A 122 23.30 -3.92 -9.37
C ARG A 122 24.23 -2.75 -9.07
N SER A 123 24.45 -1.94 -10.09
CA SER A 123 25.01 -0.61 -9.96
C SER A 123 24.34 0.05 -8.76
N LYS A 124 25.18 0.44 -7.79
CA LYS A 124 24.85 1.49 -6.84
C LYS A 124 24.30 2.63 -7.71
N PRO A 125 23.01 3.01 -7.60
CA PRO A 125 22.49 4.13 -8.37
C PRO A 125 23.43 5.29 -8.12
N GLN A 126 24.00 5.84 -9.18
CA GLN A 126 25.00 6.88 -9.03
C GLN A 126 24.32 8.04 -8.33
N GLU A 127 24.91 8.44 -7.21
CA GLU A 127 24.59 9.66 -6.50
C GLU A 127 25.20 10.81 -7.32
N GLU A 128 24.68 10.96 -8.53
CA GLU A 128 24.90 12.12 -9.37
C GLU A 128 24.35 13.31 -8.61
N THR A 129 25.25 14.18 -8.16
CA THR A 129 24.91 15.51 -7.65
C THR A 129 24.25 16.28 -8.79
N VAL A 130 22.92 16.23 -8.82
CA VAL A 130 22.09 17.09 -9.67
C VAL A 130 22.44 18.54 -9.31
N PRO A 131 22.64 19.46 -10.26
CA PRO A 131 22.87 20.86 -9.92
C PRO A 131 21.70 21.40 -9.10
N ASP A 132 22.01 22.09 -8.01
CA ASP A 132 20.99 22.66 -7.12
C ASP A 132 20.23 23.80 -7.82
N GLY A 133 18.91 23.71 -7.87
CA GLY A 133 18.04 24.88 -8.02
C GLY A 133 17.63 25.36 -9.42
N GLU A 134 17.61 24.51 -10.46
CA GLU A 134 16.99 24.90 -11.75
C GLU A 134 15.47 25.12 -11.63
N PHE A 135 14.75 24.29 -10.85
CA PHE A 135 13.28 24.34 -10.73
C PHE A 135 12.81 24.20 -9.26
N PRO A 136 12.84 25.29 -8.47
CA PRO A 136 12.60 25.23 -7.03
C PRO A 136 11.17 24.85 -6.64
N GLU A 137 10.15 25.21 -7.44
CA GLU A 137 8.75 24.87 -7.16
C GLU A 137 8.49 23.35 -7.22
N VAL A 138 9.06 22.70 -8.23
CA VAL A 138 9.02 21.24 -8.44
C VAL A 138 9.72 20.53 -7.30
N GLU A 139 10.84 21.08 -6.85
CA GLU A 139 11.60 20.57 -5.71
C GLU A 139 10.82 20.69 -4.40
N GLU A 140 10.25 21.86 -4.08
CA GLU A 140 9.44 22.06 -2.87
C GLU A 140 8.18 21.16 -2.87
N PHE A 141 7.47 21.08 -4.00
CA PHE A 141 6.31 20.21 -4.14
C PHE A 141 6.69 18.75 -3.85
N LEU A 142 7.75 18.24 -4.49
CA LEU A 142 8.21 16.86 -4.31
C LEU A 142 8.84 16.61 -2.93
N GLU A 143 9.46 17.61 -2.30
CA GLU A 143 9.91 17.59 -0.89
C GLU A 143 8.71 17.44 0.05
N SER A 144 7.60 18.17 -0.18
CA SER A 144 6.38 18.11 0.64
C SER A 144 5.77 16.69 0.68
N VAL A 145 5.84 15.95 -0.43
CA VAL A 145 5.45 14.52 -0.50
C VAL A 145 6.59 13.55 -0.20
N LYS A 146 7.80 14.01 0.15
CA LYS A 146 8.99 13.19 0.42
C LYS A 146 9.38 12.28 -0.75
N LEU A 147 9.31 12.85 -1.96
CA LEU A 147 9.58 12.24 -3.25
C LEU A 147 10.65 12.98 -4.07
N LYS A 148 11.41 13.89 -3.44
CA LYS A 148 12.53 14.69 -4.02
C LYS A 148 13.46 13.93 -5.00
N LYS A 149 13.70 12.63 -4.78
CA LYS A 149 14.41 11.74 -5.72
C LYS A 149 13.80 11.62 -7.13
N TYR A 150 12.62 12.19 -7.38
CA TYR A 150 11.97 12.24 -8.68
C TYR A 150 12.09 13.61 -9.36
N VAL A 151 12.70 14.64 -8.74
CA VAL A 151 12.86 15.98 -9.35
C VAL A 151 13.51 15.89 -10.73
N LYS A 152 14.67 15.22 -10.85
CA LYS A 152 15.33 14.98 -12.15
C LYS A 152 14.37 14.35 -13.18
N LYS A 153 13.55 13.35 -12.80
CA LYS A 153 12.54 12.76 -13.71
C LYS A 153 11.44 13.73 -14.14
N PHE A 154 11.04 14.68 -13.30
CA PHE A 154 10.02 15.68 -13.65
C PHE A 154 10.62 16.69 -14.64
N VAL A 155 11.80 17.21 -14.35
CA VAL A 155 12.57 18.10 -15.25
C VAL A 155 12.91 17.43 -16.58
N ASP A 156 13.39 16.17 -16.57
CA ASP A 156 13.65 15.35 -17.77
C ASP A 156 12.41 15.16 -18.68
N ASN A 157 11.20 15.45 -18.18
CA ASN A 157 9.93 15.35 -18.91
C ASN A 157 9.23 16.72 -19.11
N GLY A 158 9.89 17.84 -18.81
CA GLY A 158 9.36 19.20 -19.01
C GLY A 158 8.37 19.67 -17.94
N PHE A 159 8.42 19.11 -16.72
CA PHE A 159 7.66 19.63 -15.58
C PHE A 159 8.53 20.60 -14.78
N GLU A 160 8.38 21.88 -15.10
CA GLU A 160 9.20 22.99 -14.62
C GLU A 160 8.48 23.85 -13.56
N ASP A 161 7.14 23.95 -13.63
CA ASP A 161 6.30 24.78 -12.76
C ASP A 161 5.33 23.96 -11.88
N LEU A 162 4.90 24.55 -10.75
CA LEU A 162 3.85 23.95 -9.91
C LEU A 162 2.49 23.86 -10.62
N GLU A 163 2.15 24.82 -11.49
CA GLU A 163 0.86 24.84 -12.18
C GLU A 163 0.69 23.61 -13.10
N THR A 164 1.68 23.35 -13.94
CA THR A 164 1.78 22.15 -14.80
C THR A 164 1.73 20.85 -14.00
N ILE A 165 2.25 20.85 -12.76
CA ILE A 165 2.15 19.70 -11.84
C ILE A 165 0.74 19.51 -11.28
N LEU A 166 -0.07 20.57 -11.14
CA LEU A 166 -1.44 20.47 -10.63
C LEU A 166 -2.44 19.98 -11.70
N GLU A 167 -2.09 20.04 -12.98
CA GLU A 167 -2.85 19.48 -14.10
C GLU A 167 -2.49 18.02 -14.43
N LEU A 168 -1.51 17.42 -13.72
CA LEU A 168 -1.00 16.09 -14.03
C LEU A 168 -2.07 14.98 -13.95
N ASN A 169 -2.26 14.30 -15.07
CA ASN A 169 -3.09 13.10 -15.15
C ASN A 169 -2.37 11.87 -14.59
N GLU A 170 -3.16 10.96 -13.99
CA GLU A 170 -2.62 9.74 -13.39
C GLU A 170 -1.94 8.83 -14.45
N GLU A 171 -2.41 8.80 -15.69
CA GLU A 171 -1.78 8.04 -16.78
C GLU A 171 -0.34 8.52 -17.08
N TYR A 172 -0.09 9.83 -17.05
CA TYR A 172 1.22 10.40 -17.36
C TYR A 172 2.29 9.99 -16.32
N LEU A 173 1.92 9.96 -15.04
CA LEU A 173 2.80 9.47 -13.96
C LEU A 173 3.21 8.00 -14.17
N GLU A 174 2.39 7.19 -14.85
CA GLU A 174 2.75 5.82 -15.21
C GLU A 174 3.79 5.78 -16.34
N THR A 175 3.63 6.63 -17.36
CA THR A 175 4.59 6.82 -18.48
C THR A 175 5.97 7.27 -18.01
N ILE A 176 6.05 8.20 -17.04
CA ILE A 176 7.31 8.61 -16.38
C ILE A 176 7.96 7.42 -15.62
N GLY A 177 7.24 6.33 -15.37
CA GLY A 177 7.71 5.18 -14.61
C GLY A 177 7.81 5.50 -13.13
N ILE A 178 6.73 6.05 -12.55
CA ILE A 178 6.55 6.28 -11.12
C ILE A 178 5.66 5.17 -10.55
N PRO A 179 6.10 4.43 -9.52
CA PRO A 179 5.33 3.29 -9.01
C PRO A 179 4.05 3.75 -8.31
N LEU A 180 3.00 2.93 -8.40
CA LEU A 180 1.62 3.22 -7.94
C LEU A 180 1.54 3.83 -6.53
N GLY A 181 2.36 3.38 -5.57
CA GLY A 181 2.37 3.92 -4.21
C GLY A 181 2.89 5.37 -4.08
N HIS A 182 3.74 5.82 -5.01
CA HIS A 182 4.17 7.23 -5.09
C HIS A 182 3.21 8.03 -5.98
N LYS A 183 2.73 7.43 -7.07
CA LYS A 183 1.69 7.95 -7.97
C LYS A 183 0.48 8.47 -7.19
N LEU A 184 -0.13 7.62 -6.36
CA LEU A 184 -1.26 7.97 -5.48
C LEU A 184 -0.93 9.07 -4.46
N LYS A 185 0.34 9.20 -4.05
CA LYS A 185 0.78 10.23 -3.10
C LYS A 185 0.88 11.61 -3.75
N ILE A 186 1.36 11.66 -4.99
CA ILE A 186 1.38 12.86 -5.84
C ILE A 186 -0.06 13.29 -6.16
N MET A 187 -0.87 12.37 -6.71
CA MET A 187 -2.28 12.63 -7.02
C MET A 187 -3.10 13.09 -5.81
N LYS A 188 -2.79 12.60 -4.59
CA LYS A 188 -3.41 13.12 -3.37
C LYS A 188 -2.97 14.57 -3.08
N ARG A 189 -1.66 14.88 -3.12
CA ARG A 189 -1.17 16.23 -2.82
C ARG A 189 -1.71 17.27 -3.80
N ILE A 190 -1.83 16.93 -5.09
CA ILE A 190 -2.48 17.78 -6.11
C ILE A 190 -3.92 18.11 -5.68
N LYS A 191 -4.71 17.09 -5.31
CA LYS A 191 -6.09 17.27 -4.85
C LYS A 191 -6.18 18.07 -3.55
N ASP A 192 -5.27 17.83 -2.61
CA ASP A 192 -5.19 18.60 -1.36
C ASP A 192 -4.92 20.09 -1.67
N ILE A 193 -3.96 20.43 -2.57
CA ILE A 193 -3.64 21.82 -2.97
C ILE A 193 -4.78 22.47 -3.76
N ASN A 194 -5.37 21.78 -4.74
CA ASN A 194 -6.46 22.35 -5.55
C ASN A 194 -7.72 22.61 -4.70
N SER A 195 -7.94 21.83 -3.64
CA SER A 195 -8.98 22.12 -2.63
C SER A 195 -8.70 23.41 -1.85
N GLN A 196 -7.42 23.68 -1.51
CA GLN A 196 -7.00 24.91 -0.82
C GLN A 196 -7.15 26.13 -1.74
N LYS A 197 -6.62 26.07 -2.98
CA LYS A 197 -6.82 27.14 -3.98
C LYS A 197 -8.31 27.49 -4.18
N GLN A 198 -9.21 26.51 -4.12
CA GLN A 198 -10.66 26.75 -4.19
C GLN A 198 -11.25 27.38 -2.92
N THR A 199 -10.77 27.06 -1.71
CA THR A 199 -11.26 27.78 -0.51
C THR A 199 -10.81 29.24 -0.50
N ASP A 200 -9.56 29.48 -0.89
CA ASP A 200 -8.95 30.81 -0.82
C ASP A 200 -9.62 31.79 -1.80
N PHE A 201 -9.94 31.32 -3.01
CA PHE A 201 -10.65 32.09 -4.04
C PHE A 201 -12.13 32.36 -3.71
N ASN A 202 -12.76 31.52 -2.86
CA ASN A 202 -14.11 31.81 -2.37
C ASN A 202 -14.08 32.89 -1.28
N ILE A 203 -13.12 32.84 -0.36
CA ILE A 203 -12.99 33.81 0.75
C ILE A 203 -12.76 35.24 0.20
N SER A 204 -11.95 35.40 -0.85
CA SER A 204 -11.70 36.71 -1.46
C SER A 204 -12.92 37.35 -2.13
N ASN A 205 -13.94 36.56 -2.52
CA ASN A 205 -15.18 37.10 -3.09
C ASN A 205 -16.18 37.56 -2.01
N THR A 206 -16.23 36.90 -0.85
CA THR A 206 -17.18 37.25 0.22
C THR A 206 -16.87 38.60 0.88
N GLN A 207 -15.63 39.09 0.82
CA GLN A 207 -15.20 40.28 1.55
C GLN A 207 -15.55 41.62 0.85
N VAL A 208 -16.33 41.59 -0.24
CA VAL A 208 -16.77 42.78 -0.98
C VAL A 208 -18.19 43.25 -0.57
N GLU A 209 -19.02 42.37 0.00
CA GLU A 209 -20.44 42.68 0.30
C GLU A 209 -20.68 43.35 1.68
N GLU A 210 -19.66 43.48 2.54
CA GLU A 210 -19.78 44.19 3.84
C GLU A 210 -19.32 45.67 3.79
N GLN A 211 -19.12 46.26 2.60
CA GLN A 211 -18.82 47.69 2.42
C GLN A 211 -19.63 48.36 1.30
N CYS A 212 -20.95 48.36 1.45
CA CYS A 212 -21.91 49.24 0.74
C CYS A 212 -23.06 49.62 1.69
#